data_AF-A0A7C4LRU9-F1
#
_entry.id   AF-A0A7C4LRU9-F1
#
_cell.length_a   1.000
_cell.length_b   1.000
_cell.length_c   1.000
_cell.angle_alpha   90.00
_cell.angle_beta   90.00
_cell.angle_gamma   90.00
#
_symmetry.space_group_name_H-M   'P 1'
#
loop_
_entity.id
_entity.type
_entity.pdbx_description
1 polymer ?
#
loop_
_entity_poly.entity_id
_entity_poly.type
_entity_poly.pdbx_seq_one_letter_code
_entity_poly.pdbx_strand_id
1 'polypeptide(L)' 'MLQRPIVVTDIELFEAARRICRRYELRYWDAAIVAATARLGAPVLYSEDLNDGQVYDGVRVVNPFRRLN' A
#
# COMPACT_ATOMS: atom_id res chain seq x y z
N MET A 1 -4.01 -8.80 23.99
CA MET A 1 -3.40 -9.19 22.71
C MET A 1 -3.99 -8.27 21.64
N LEU A 2 -3.20 -7.38 21.03
CA LEU A 2 -3.70 -6.47 19.99
C LEU A 2 -4.05 -7.30 18.74
N GLN A 3 -5.32 -7.30 18.34
CA GLN A 3 -5.73 -7.90 17.07
C GLN A 3 -5.27 -6.96 15.94
N ARG A 4 -4.34 -7.43 15.11
CA ARG A 4 -3.93 -6.70 13.91
C ARG A 4 -4.82 -7.18 12.76
N PRO A 5 -5.57 -6.29 12.09
CA PRO A 5 -6.40 -6.69 10.97
C PRO A 5 -5.53 -7.26 9.85
N ILE A 6 -6.01 -8.34 9.22
CA ILE A 6 -5.38 -8.97 8.07
C ILE A 6 -6.31 -8.79 6.88
N VAL A 7 -5.77 -8.28 5.77
CA VAL A 7 -6.50 -8.20 4.51
C VAL A 7 -6.17 -9.44 3.69
N VAL A 8 -7.22 -10.17 3.28
CA VAL A 8 -7.10 -11.37 2.46
C VAL A 8 -6.80 -10.99 1.01
N THR A 9 -5.95 -11.77 0.36
CA THR A 9 -5.69 -11.68 -1.09
C THR A 9 -6.76 -12.45 -1.85
N ASP A 10 -7.83 -11.75 -2.23
CA ASP A 10 -8.93 -12.27 -3.05
C ASP A 10 -8.90 -11.68 -4.48
N ILE A 11 -9.88 -12.08 -5.31
CA ILE A 11 -9.98 -11.63 -6.71
C ILE A 11 -10.17 -10.11 -6.79
N GLU A 12 -10.96 -9.53 -5.89
CA GLU A 12 -11.19 -8.08 -5.87
C GLU A 12 -9.89 -7.31 -5.56
N LEU A 13 -9.10 -7.80 -4.59
CA LEU A 13 -7.79 -7.23 -4.29
C LEU A 13 -6.85 -7.36 -5.50
N PHE A 14 -6.83 -8.52 -6.16
CA PHE A 14 -6.01 -8.74 -7.36
C PHE A 14 -6.36 -7.74 -8.47
N GLU A 15 -7.64 -7.52 -8.74
CA GLU A 15 -8.10 -6.56 -9.75
C GLU A 15 -7.75 -5.11 -9.38
N ALA A 16 -7.92 -4.74 -8.11
CA ALA A 16 -7.52 -3.44 -7.59
C ALA A 16 -6.01 -3.22 -7.74
N ALA A 17 -5.18 -4.19 -7.34
CA ALA A 17 -3.74 -4.16 -7.53
C ALA A 17 -3.36 -4.01 -9.01
N ARG A 18 -4.02 -4.76 -9.91
CA ARG A 18 -3.80 -4.65 -11.36
C ARG A 18 -4.09 -3.25 -11.91
N ARG A 19 -5.12 -2.56 -11.39
CA ARG A 19 -5.39 -1.15 -11.76
C ARG A 19 -4.28 -0.23 -11.27
N ILE A 20 -3.84 -0.40 -10.02
CA ILE A 20 -2.76 0.39 -9.41
C ILE A 20 -1.44 0.19 -10.15
N CYS A 21 -1.09 -1.05 -10.53
CA CYS A 21 0.08 -1.34 -11.38
C CYS A 21 0.09 -0.49 -12.66
N ARG A 22 -1.04 -0.47 -13.38
CA ARG A 22 -1.14 0.28 -14.64
C ARG A 22 -1.12 1.78 -14.43
N ARG A 23 -1.72 2.28 -13.35
CA ARG A 23 -1.85 3.71 -13.08
C ARG A 23 -0.55 4.35 -12.61
N TYR A 24 0.22 3.62 -11.80
CA TYR A 24 1.40 4.14 -11.11
C TYR A 24 2.69 3.40 -11.45
N GLU A 25 2.64 2.51 -12.45
CA GLU A 25 3.80 1.73 -12.93
C GLU A 25 4.47 0.91 -11.83
N LEU A 26 3.70 0.50 -10.82
CA LEU A 26 4.17 -0.33 -9.71
C LEU A 26 4.22 -1.81 -10.10
N ARG A 27 5.20 -2.53 -9.53
CA ARG A 27 5.20 -3.99 -9.54
C ARG A 27 3.98 -4.53 -8.81
N TYR A 28 3.52 -5.72 -9.19
CA TYR A 28 2.27 -6.29 -8.67
C TYR A 28 2.21 -6.33 -7.13
N TRP A 29 3.28 -6.78 -6.46
CA TRP A 29 3.29 -6.90 -5.01
C TRP A 29 3.21 -5.55 -4.30
N ASP A 30 3.93 -4.54 -4.81
CA ASP A 30 3.88 -3.17 -4.30
C ASP A 30 2.45 -2.60 -4.46
N ALA A 31 1.84 -2.80 -5.62
CA ALA A 31 0.46 -2.39 -5.89
C ALA A 31 -0.58 -3.14 -5.03
N ALA A 32 -0.36 -4.41 -4.74
CA ALA A 32 -1.24 -5.21 -3.89
C ALA A 32 -1.22 -4.74 -2.43
N ILE A 33 -0.05 -4.34 -1.92
CA ILE A 33 0.09 -3.76 -0.57
C ILE A 33 -0.64 -2.40 -0.50
N VAL A 34 -0.51 -1.56 -1.53
CA VAL A 34 -1.28 -0.30 -1.62
C VAL A 34 -2.79 -0.59 -1.65
N ALA A 35 -3.25 -1.52 -2.50
CA ALA A 35 -4.67 -1.90 -2.59
C ALA A 35 -5.20 -2.44 -1.25
N ALA A 36 -4.43 -3.27 -0.55
CA ALA A 36 -4.79 -3.78 0.76
C ALA A 36 -4.90 -2.67 1.80
N THR A 37 -3.99 -1.69 1.77
CA THR A 37 -4.01 -0.54 2.66
C THR A 37 -5.26 0.32 2.42
N ALA A 38 -5.58 0.57 1.15
CA ALA A 38 -6.79 1.28 0.76
C ALA A 38 -8.08 0.53 1.18
N ARG A 39 -8.14 -0.79 0.96
CA ARG A 39 -9.26 -1.65 1.37
C ARG A 39 -9.45 -1.70 2.88
N LEU A 40 -8.36 -1.64 3.65
CA LEU A 40 -8.42 -1.53 5.11
C LEU A 40 -8.95 -0.16 5.57
N GLY A 41 -9.02 0.83 4.68
CA GLY A 41 -9.35 2.22 5.02
C GLY A 41 -8.22 2.94 5.75
N ALA A 42 -6.98 2.41 5.67
CA ALA A 42 -5.83 3.00 6.32
C ALA A 42 -5.28 4.16 5.47
N PRO A 43 -5.10 5.37 6.04
CA PRO A 43 -4.63 6.53 5.27
C PRO A 43 -3.12 6.53 5.00
N VAL A 44 -2.38 5.62 5.66
CA VAL A 44 -0.92 5.56 5.63
C VAL A 44 -0.44 4.15 5.35
N LEU A 45 0.49 4.02 4.41
CA LEU A 45 1.31 2.84 4.18
C LEU A 45 2.75 3.12 4.64
N TYR A 46 3.26 2.33 5.57
CA TYR A 46 4.67 2.37 5.93
C TYR A 46 5.48 1.47 4.98
N SER A 47 6.50 2.03 4.32
CA SER A 47 7.36 1.29 3.40
C SER A 47 8.69 2.02 3.19
N GLU A 48 9.81 1.31 3.22
CA GLU A 48 11.11 1.84 2.79
C GLU A 48 11.34 1.84 1.27
N ASP A 49 10.65 0.94 0.55
CA ASP A 49 10.86 0.72 -0.88
C ASP A 49 10.04 1.66 -1.76
N LEU A 50 8.93 2.19 -1.24
CA LEU A 50 8.11 3.17 -1.94
C LEU A 50 8.55 4.61 -1.67
N ASN A 51 8.26 5.49 -2.62
CA ASN A 51 8.62 6.90 -2.53
C ASN A 51 7.93 7.58 -1.33
N ASP A 52 8.71 8.06 -0.36
CA ASP A 52 8.19 8.77 0.82
C ASP A 52 7.35 9.98 0.40
N GLY A 53 6.17 10.13 1.01
CA GLY A 53 5.24 11.22 0.73
C GLY A 53 4.36 11.03 -0.52
N GLN A 54 4.64 10.03 -1.37
CA GLN A 54 3.79 9.71 -2.52
C GLN A 54 2.40 9.26 -2.07
N VAL A 55 1.37 9.63 -2.84
CA VAL A 55 -0.02 9.23 -2.59
C VAL A 55 -0.53 8.34 -3.72
N TYR A 56 -0.94 7.12 -3.38
CA TYR A 56 -1.53 6.15 -4.32
C TYR A 56 -3.00 5.92 -3.95
N ASP A 57 -3.92 6.37 -4.80
CA ASP A 57 -5.37 6.21 -4.60
C ASP A 57 -5.84 6.60 -3.16
N GLY A 58 -5.27 7.68 -2.62
CA GLY A 58 -5.60 8.19 -1.27
C GLY A 58 -4.74 7.63 -0.12
N VAL A 59 -3.90 6.63 -0.39
CA VAL A 59 -2.96 6.07 0.59
C VAL A 59 -1.63 6.82 0.52
N ARG A 60 -1.22 7.47 1.60
CA ARG A 60 0.07 8.16 1.68
C ARG A 60 1.18 7.23 2.16
N VAL A 61 2.30 7.21 1.46
CA VAL A 61 3.48 6.47 1.87
C VAL A 61 4.28 7.27 2.90
N VAL A 62 4.75 6.57 3.95
CA VAL A 62 5.69 7.09 4.94
C VAL A 62 6.85 6.11 5.08
N ASN A 63 8.06 6.55 4.78
CA ASN A 63 9.27 5.79 5.08
C ASN A 63 9.62 5.96 6.57
N PRO A 64 9.51 4.90 7.40
CA PRO A 64 9.74 5.01 8.84
C PRO A 64 11.20 5.29 9.22
N PHE A 65 12.13 5.13 8.29
CA PHE A 65 13.57 5.27 8.52
C PHE A 65 14.14 6.62 8.07
N ARG A 66 13.32 7.54 7.53
CA ARG A 66 13.76 8.84 6.98
C ARG A 66 14.48 9.75 7.99
N ARG A 67 14.32 9.52 9.29
CA ARG A 67 14.92 10.34 10.37
C ARG A 67 16.03 9.61 11.14
N LEU A 68 16.47 8.45 10.66
CA LEU A 68 17.60 7.73 11.25
C LEU A 68 18.89 8.24 10.60
N ASN A 69 19.37 9.39 11.06
CA ASN A 69 20.71 9.91 10.81
C ASN A 69 21.44 10.05 12.14
#